data_AF-A0A9P6PLQ8-F1
#
_entry.id   AF-A0A9P6PLQ8-F1
#
_cell.length_a   1.000
_cell.length_b   1.000
_cell.length_c   1.000
_cell.angle_alpha   90.00
_cell.angle_beta   90.00
_cell.angle_gamma   90.00
#
_symmetry.space_group_name_H-M   'P 1'
#
loop_
_entity.id
_entity.type
_entity.pdbx_description
1 polymer ?
#
loop_
_entity_poly.entity_id
_entity_poly.type
_entity_poly.pdbx_seq_one_letter_code
_entity_poly.pdbx_strand_id
1 'polypeptide(L)'
;MPTTFVQIPKISDLHDLVNRAIDDHKGKDIYIYYHATNDPVTGKSWCPDCVRADPVVEEQFADLDDVVLLDVGVGDRLTWKDLNHPYRHDTTMIVKSIPTLVHWKSADSTATIRTRKFLTNRLLARKQMVVDIIHPARANISKDELRDKLAKMYKVDKEVIFCFGFRTAFGGGKSTGFALIYDNLESAKKFEPKYRLVRHGLMEIKKASRKQRKERKNRGKKLRGTKKAKAA
;
A
#
# COMPACT_ATOMS: atom_id res chain seq x y z
N MET A 1 -28.59 4.57 -0.45
CA MET A 1 -29.10 3.68 0.62
C MET A 1 -28.70 4.38 1.89
N PRO A 2 -29.64 4.68 2.80
CA PRO A 2 -29.32 5.43 4.01
C PRO A 2 -28.14 4.78 4.76
N THR A 3 -27.36 5.62 5.46
CA THR A 3 -26.17 5.19 6.20
C THR A 3 -26.42 3.89 6.94
N THR A 4 -25.55 2.91 6.70
CA THR A 4 -25.63 1.61 7.38
C THR A 4 -25.01 1.79 8.77
N PHE A 5 -25.86 1.78 9.79
CA PHE A 5 -25.43 1.78 11.19
C PHE A 5 -25.10 0.35 11.61
N VAL A 6 -23.86 0.10 11.99
CA VAL A 6 -23.43 -1.20 12.52
C VAL A 6 -23.09 -1.01 14.00
N GLN A 7 -23.95 -1.53 14.87
CA GLN A 7 -23.75 -1.53 16.31
C GLN A 7 -22.80 -2.67 16.70
N ILE A 8 -21.70 -2.36 17.40
CA ILE A 8 -20.72 -3.37 17.83
C ILE A 8 -20.82 -3.63 19.34
N PRO A 9 -21.42 -4.76 19.78
CA PRO A 9 -21.90 -4.94 21.15
C PRO A 9 -20.86 -5.46 22.16
N LYS A 10 -19.67 -5.91 21.74
CA LYS A 10 -18.68 -6.53 22.65
C LYS A 10 -17.26 -6.04 22.42
N ILE A 11 -16.58 -5.69 23.51
CA ILE A 11 -15.20 -5.19 23.54
C ILE A 11 -14.18 -6.28 23.16
N SER A 12 -14.44 -7.55 23.48
CA SER A 12 -13.46 -8.65 23.30
C SER A 12 -13.18 -9.01 21.83
N ASP A 13 -14.13 -8.75 20.93
CA ASP A 13 -14.05 -9.10 19.50
C ASP A 13 -14.09 -7.86 18.59
N LEU A 14 -13.89 -6.66 19.16
CA LEU A 14 -14.14 -5.40 18.45
C LEU A 14 -13.28 -5.28 17.18
N HIS A 15 -11.99 -5.61 17.26
CA HIS A 15 -11.08 -5.52 16.13
C HIS A 15 -11.51 -6.38 14.94
N ASP A 16 -11.89 -7.62 15.19
CA ASP A 16 -12.29 -8.56 14.13
C ASP A 16 -13.67 -8.21 13.57
N LEU A 17 -14.56 -7.63 14.39
CA LEU A 17 -15.86 -7.15 13.95
C LEU A 17 -15.73 -5.88 13.11
N VAL A 18 -14.90 -4.92 13.54
CA VAL A 18 -14.61 -3.69 12.80
C VAL A 18 -13.94 -4.03 11.46
N ASN A 19 -12.92 -4.90 11.46
CA ASN A 19 -12.24 -5.31 10.24
C ASN A 19 -13.17 -6.06 9.27
N ARG A 20 -14.06 -6.92 9.77
CA ARG A 20 -15.08 -7.57 8.93
C ARG A 20 -16.06 -6.55 8.34
N ALA A 21 -16.57 -5.63 9.15
CA ALA A 21 -17.46 -4.58 8.67
C ALA A 21 -16.77 -3.68 7.63
N ILE A 22 -15.47 -3.45 7.78
CA ILE A 22 -14.65 -2.74 6.79
C ILE A 22 -14.55 -3.52 5.48
N ASP A 23 -14.32 -4.83 5.54
CA ASP A 23 -14.22 -5.69 4.36
C ASP A 23 -15.57 -5.83 3.63
N ASP A 24 -16.67 -5.98 4.38
CA ASP A 24 -18.03 -6.10 3.85
C ASP A 24 -18.49 -4.81 3.14
N HIS A 25 -17.97 -3.65 3.57
CA HIS A 25 -18.31 -2.33 3.03
C HIS A 25 -17.19 -1.69 2.20
N LYS A 26 -16.32 -2.51 1.61
CA LYS A 26 -15.20 -2.04 0.79
C LYS A 26 -15.68 -1.19 -0.39
N GLY A 27 -15.27 0.08 -0.41
CA GLY A 27 -15.59 1.05 -1.47
C GLY A 27 -16.50 2.20 -1.04
N LYS A 28 -17.02 2.18 0.19
CA LYS A 28 -17.70 3.31 0.84
C LYS A 28 -16.76 4.03 1.82
N ASP A 29 -17.08 5.27 2.17
CA ASP A 29 -16.36 5.99 3.22
C ASP A 29 -16.81 5.47 4.59
N ILE A 30 -15.86 5.01 5.41
CA ILE A 30 -16.14 4.37 6.69
C ILE A 30 -15.75 5.32 7.83
N TYR A 31 -16.68 5.58 8.74
CA TYR A 31 -16.46 6.34 9.95
C TYR A 31 -16.70 5.44 11.17
N ILE A 32 -15.84 5.56 12.18
CA ILE A 32 -15.96 4.85 13.45
C ILE A 32 -16.27 5.89 14.52
N TYR A 33 -17.40 5.73 15.19
CA TYR A 33 -17.84 6.60 16.26
C TYR A 33 -17.69 5.91 17.61
N TYR A 34 -16.86 6.47 18.48
CA TYR A 34 -16.66 6.00 19.84
C TYR A 34 -17.46 6.87 20.80
N HIS A 35 -18.44 6.27 21.47
CA HIS A 35 -19.30 6.94 22.43
C HIS A 35 -19.50 6.12 23.70
N ALA A 36 -19.99 6.75 24.76
CA ALA A 36 -20.31 6.07 26.01
C ALA A 36 -21.59 5.26 25.84
N THR A 37 -21.52 3.97 26.18
CA THR A 37 -22.66 3.06 26.14
C THR A 37 -23.79 3.59 27.01
N ASN A 38 -25.02 3.53 26.48
CA ASN A 38 -26.21 3.93 27.22
C ASN A 38 -26.48 2.95 28.36
N ASP A 39 -26.80 3.50 29.54
CA ASP A 39 -27.20 2.67 30.68
C ASP A 39 -28.47 1.89 30.34
N PRO A 40 -28.51 0.55 30.55
CA PRO A 40 -29.66 -0.28 30.18
C PRO A 40 -30.96 0.12 30.89
N VAL A 41 -30.85 0.79 32.03
CA VAL A 41 -31.98 1.15 32.91
C VAL A 41 -32.49 2.56 32.61
N THR A 42 -31.59 3.53 32.44
CA THR A 42 -31.97 4.95 32.26
C THR A 42 -32.03 5.35 30.78
N GLY A 43 -31.48 4.53 29.88
CA GLY A 43 -31.43 4.78 28.45
C GLY A 43 -30.56 5.98 28.06
N LYS A 44 -29.82 6.57 29.01
CA LYS A 44 -28.99 7.76 28.80
C LYS A 44 -27.51 7.40 28.95
N SER A 45 -26.69 8.05 28.13
CA SER A 45 -25.25 7.98 28.25
C SER A 45 -24.78 8.69 29.53
N TRP A 46 -23.85 8.07 30.27
CA TRP A 46 -23.26 8.66 31.48
C TRP A 46 -22.29 9.82 31.18
N CYS A 47 -21.91 10.00 29.92
CA CYS A 47 -21.00 11.06 29.48
C CYS A 47 -21.79 12.28 28.99
N PRO A 48 -21.68 13.45 29.65
CA PRO A 48 -22.39 14.66 29.22
C PRO A 48 -22.05 15.14 27.80
N ASP A 49 -20.84 14.81 27.32
CA ASP A 49 -20.38 15.20 25.98
C ASP A 49 -20.97 14.28 24.91
N CYS A 50 -21.14 12.98 25.19
CA CYS A 50 -21.85 12.06 24.28
C CYS A 50 -23.33 12.44 24.17
N VAL A 51 -23.99 12.79 25.28
CA VAL A 51 -25.40 13.25 25.27
C VAL A 51 -25.62 14.45 24.35
N ARG A 52 -24.62 15.32 24.16
CA ARG A 52 -24.71 16.44 23.21
C ARG A 52 -24.32 16.07 21.79
N ALA A 53 -23.37 15.15 21.61
CA ALA A 53 -22.81 14.81 20.31
C ALA A 53 -23.65 13.78 19.55
N ASP A 54 -24.19 12.77 20.24
CA ASP A 54 -24.96 11.67 19.67
C ASP A 54 -26.08 12.15 18.71
N PRO A 55 -26.97 13.10 19.10
CA PRO A 55 -28.03 13.55 18.19
C PRO A 55 -27.49 14.27 16.95
N VAL A 56 -26.38 14.99 17.07
CA VAL A 56 -25.76 15.72 15.95
C VAL A 56 -25.12 14.73 14.98
N VAL A 57 -24.46 13.69 15.49
CA VAL A 57 -23.84 12.67 14.64
C VAL A 57 -24.91 11.85 13.94
N GLU A 58 -25.97 11.43 14.64
CA GLU A 58 -27.08 10.69 14.02
C GLU A 58 -27.77 11.49 12.92
N GLU A 59 -28.06 12.78 13.15
CA GLU A 59 -28.70 13.66 12.17
C GLU A 59 -27.82 13.86 10.92
N GLN A 60 -26.54 14.19 11.10
CA GLN A 60 -25.63 14.49 9.98
C GLN A 60 -25.34 13.26 9.12
N PHE A 61 -25.33 12.07 9.71
CA PHE A 61 -25.09 10.83 8.98
C PHE A 61 -26.38 10.22 8.42
N ALA A 62 -27.56 10.64 8.86
CA ALA A 62 -28.83 10.12 8.31
C ALA A 62 -28.99 10.40 6.80
N ASP A 63 -28.51 11.56 6.33
CA ASP A 63 -28.72 12.05 4.98
C ASP A 63 -27.61 11.65 3.97
N LEU A 64 -26.58 10.92 4.41
CA LEU A 64 -25.42 10.57 3.57
C LEU A 64 -25.60 9.20 2.91
N ASP A 65 -25.54 9.14 1.58
CA ASP A 65 -25.85 7.93 0.81
C ASP A 65 -24.67 6.99 0.48
N ASP A 66 -23.44 7.39 0.81
CA ASP A 66 -22.19 6.65 0.49
C ASP A 66 -21.28 6.42 1.70
N VAL A 67 -21.84 6.56 2.90
CA VAL A 67 -21.10 6.52 4.16
C VAL A 67 -21.58 5.36 5.03
N VAL A 68 -20.65 4.72 5.75
CA VAL A 68 -20.93 3.70 6.75
C VAL A 68 -20.45 4.20 8.10
N LEU A 69 -21.36 4.23 9.09
CA LEU A 69 -21.04 4.62 10.46
C LEU A 69 -21.02 3.36 11.33
N LEU A 70 -19.82 3.02 11.82
CA LEU A 70 -19.62 1.97 12.81
C LEU A 70 -19.76 2.58 14.20
N ASP A 71 -20.80 2.18 14.92
CA ASP A 71 -21.10 2.70 16.25
C ASP A 71 -20.51 1.78 17.33
N VAL A 72 -19.61 2.35 18.14
CA VAL A 72 -18.76 1.62 19.08
C VAL A 72 -18.93 2.19 20.49
N GLY A 73 -19.69 1.46 21.30
CA GLY A 73 -19.82 1.72 22.72
C GLY A 73 -18.54 1.35 23.50
N VAL A 74 -18.02 2.28 24.30
CA VAL A 74 -16.83 2.04 25.15
C VAL A 74 -17.14 1.41 26.50
N GLY A 75 -18.41 1.12 26.80
CA GLY A 75 -18.87 0.58 28.08
C GLY A 75 -19.12 1.64 29.15
N ASP A 76 -19.05 1.21 30.41
CA ASP A 76 -19.39 2.01 31.58
C ASP A 76 -18.30 3.03 31.95
N ARG A 77 -18.65 3.99 32.80
CA ARG A 77 -17.71 5.02 33.27
C ARG A 77 -16.48 4.45 33.98
N LEU A 78 -16.66 3.36 34.72
CA LEU A 78 -15.57 2.72 35.46
C LEU A 78 -14.58 2.02 34.51
N THR A 79 -15.08 1.34 33.49
CA THR A 79 -14.24 0.67 32.48
C THR A 79 -13.46 1.69 31.65
N TRP A 80 -14.10 2.80 31.25
CA TRP A 80 -13.44 3.84 30.46
C TRP A 80 -12.36 4.64 31.22
N LYS A 81 -12.52 4.79 32.54
CA LYS A 81 -11.55 5.48 33.40
C LYS A 81 -10.29 4.66 33.62
N ASP A 82 -10.33 3.35 33.41
CA ASP A 82 -9.12 2.53 33.44
C ASP A 82 -8.15 3.00 32.34
N LEU A 83 -6.90 3.22 32.72
CA LEU A 83 -5.84 3.59 31.78
C LEU A 83 -5.54 2.44 30.82
N ASN A 84 -5.68 1.20 31.28
CA ASN A 84 -5.42 -0.02 30.50
C ASN A 84 -6.57 -0.41 29.56
N HIS A 85 -7.51 0.51 29.28
CA HIS A 85 -8.62 0.23 28.38
C HIS A 85 -8.13 -0.15 26.97
N PRO A 86 -8.70 -1.19 26.32
CA PRO A 86 -8.23 -1.68 25.02
C PRO A 86 -8.08 -0.58 23.94
N TYR A 87 -9.06 0.32 23.82
CA TYR A 87 -9.01 1.43 22.83
C TYR A 87 -7.99 2.53 23.15
N ARG A 88 -7.41 2.58 24.36
CA ARG A 88 -6.34 3.54 24.69
C ARG A 88 -4.96 3.04 24.25
N HIS A 89 -4.80 1.72 24.10
CA HIS A 89 -3.52 1.06 23.83
C HIS A 89 -3.43 0.41 22.45
N ASP A 90 -4.52 0.37 21.68
CA ASP A 90 -4.48 -0.18 20.35
C ASP A 90 -3.64 0.69 19.39
N THR A 91 -2.81 0.05 18.56
CA THR A 91 -1.90 0.73 17.63
C THR A 91 -2.64 1.32 16.42
N THR A 92 -3.80 0.75 16.07
CA THR A 92 -4.58 1.17 14.90
C THR A 92 -5.64 2.22 15.22
N MET A 93 -6.17 2.22 16.45
CA MET A 93 -7.31 3.04 16.84
C MET A 93 -7.12 3.61 18.26
N ILE A 94 -6.16 4.54 18.43
CA ILE A 94 -5.92 5.20 19.73
C ILE A 94 -7.02 6.22 20.03
N VAL A 95 -7.89 5.91 20.99
CA VAL A 95 -8.95 6.79 21.47
C VAL A 95 -8.54 7.42 22.80
N LYS A 96 -8.31 8.74 22.82
CA LYS A 96 -7.89 9.46 24.05
C LYS A 96 -9.08 9.92 24.91
N SER A 97 -10.17 10.30 24.25
CA SER A 97 -11.38 10.87 24.85
C SER A 97 -12.61 10.36 24.11
N ILE A 98 -13.78 10.49 24.73
CA ILE A 98 -15.09 10.29 24.09
C ILE A 98 -15.88 11.59 24.20
N PRO A 99 -16.77 11.92 23.26
CA PRO A 99 -17.03 11.24 21.99
C PRO A 99 -15.90 11.48 20.97
N THR A 100 -15.51 10.46 20.21
CA THR A 100 -14.49 10.59 19.14
C THR A 100 -15.01 9.98 17.84
N LEU A 101 -14.96 10.76 16.76
CA LEU A 101 -15.27 10.31 15.41
C LEU A 101 -13.97 10.13 14.62
N VAL A 102 -13.73 8.93 14.11
CA VAL A 102 -12.55 8.57 13.33
C VAL A 102 -12.96 8.25 11.90
N HIS A 103 -12.39 8.95 10.93
CA HIS A 103 -12.52 8.56 9.53
C HIS A 103 -11.54 7.42 9.23
N TRP A 104 -12.08 6.22 9.00
CA TRP A 104 -11.30 5.06 8.59
C TRP A 104 -10.94 5.16 7.11
N LYS A 105 -9.80 5.79 6.86
CA LYS A 105 -9.20 5.77 5.52
C LYS A 105 -8.66 4.38 5.25
N SER A 106 -9.35 3.63 4.37
CA SER A 106 -8.77 2.42 3.79
C SER A 106 -7.35 2.72 3.33
N ALA A 107 -6.41 1.82 3.62
CA ALA A 107 -5.02 1.91 3.17
C ALA A 107 -4.89 1.93 1.62
N ASP A 108 -6.01 1.78 0.92
CA ASP A 108 -6.19 2.13 -0.48
C ASP A 108 -6.23 3.65 -0.71
N SER A 109 -5.27 4.39 -0.13
CA SER A 109 -4.82 5.64 -0.74
C SER A 109 -4.34 5.29 -2.16
N THR A 110 -5.24 5.49 -3.12
CA THR A 110 -5.02 5.13 -4.52
C THR A 110 -3.95 6.04 -5.07
N ALA A 111 -2.72 5.56 -5.03
CA ALA A 111 -1.63 6.34 -5.56
C ALA A 111 -1.82 6.56 -7.06
N THR A 112 -1.86 7.84 -7.44
CA THR A 112 -2.12 8.30 -8.79
C THR A 112 -0.83 8.26 -9.60
N ILE A 113 -0.88 7.66 -10.78
CA ILE A 113 0.26 7.57 -11.68
C ILE A 113 0.04 8.55 -12.82
N ARG A 114 1.04 9.41 -13.07
CA ARG A 114 1.09 10.31 -14.21
C ARG A 114 2.30 9.98 -15.06
N THR A 115 2.11 9.88 -16.37
CA THR A 115 3.21 9.66 -17.31
C THR A 115 3.56 10.97 -18.01
N ARG A 116 4.85 11.24 -18.17
CA ARG A 116 5.39 12.44 -18.84
C ARG A 116 6.47 12.03 -19.82
N LYS A 117 6.76 12.90 -20.80
CA LYS A 117 7.82 12.70 -21.81
C LYS A 117 7.75 11.32 -22.46
N PHE A 118 6.54 10.94 -22.90
CA PHE A 118 6.29 9.67 -23.56
C PHE A 118 6.89 9.68 -24.97
N LEU A 119 7.74 8.71 -25.28
CA LEU A 119 8.33 8.52 -26.60
C LEU A 119 8.15 7.07 -27.05
N THR A 120 7.66 6.88 -28.27
CA THR A 120 7.61 5.55 -28.90
C THR A 120 8.90 5.35 -29.70
N ASN A 121 9.79 4.49 -29.21
CA ASN A 121 11.07 4.19 -29.85
C ASN A 121 10.96 2.90 -30.67
N ARG A 122 10.83 3.04 -31.99
CA ARG A 122 10.72 1.91 -32.92
C ARG A 122 12.02 1.15 -33.12
N LEU A 123 13.18 1.79 -32.98
CA LEU A 123 14.50 1.14 -33.11
C LEU A 123 14.73 0.07 -32.03
N LEU A 124 14.16 0.29 -30.84
CA LEU A 124 14.30 -0.58 -29.68
C LEU A 124 13.00 -1.34 -29.34
N ALA A 125 11.99 -1.28 -30.21
CA ALA A 125 10.67 -1.91 -30.03
C ALA A 125 10.07 -1.65 -28.63
N ARG A 126 10.10 -0.39 -28.18
CA ARG A 126 9.62 -0.02 -26.85
C ARG A 126 9.06 1.40 -26.77
N LYS A 127 8.15 1.60 -25.84
CA LYS A 127 7.70 2.92 -25.36
C LYS A 127 8.50 3.27 -24.11
N GLN A 128 9.00 4.50 -24.05
CA GLN A 128 9.77 5.00 -22.92
C GLN A 128 9.13 6.26 -22.35
N MET A 129 9.04 6.34 -21.02
CA MET A 129 8.36 7.43 -20.35
C MET A 129 8.95 7.69 -18.96
N VAL A 130 8.74 8.92 -18.48
CA VAL A 130 8.95 9.29 -17.09
C VAL A 130 7.65 9.05 -16.34
N VAL A 131 7.73 8.39 -15.18
CA VAL A 131 6.57 8.08 -14.34
C VAL A 131 6.67 8.91 -13.07
N ASP A 132 5.68 9.78 -12.87
CA ASP A 132 5.45 10.48 -11.62
C ASP A 132 4.38 9.75 -10.85
N ILE A 133 4.69 9.42 -9.60
CA ILE A 133 3.80 8.76 -8.65
C ILE A 133 3.40 9.78 -7.60
N ILE A 134 2.10 9.94 -7.38
CA ILE A 134 1.54 10.76 -6.31
C ILE A 134 0.85 9.82 -5.32
N HIS A 135 1.43 9.69 -4.13
CA HIS A 135 0.99 8.78 -3.07
C HIS A 135 0.86 9.59 -1.75
N PRO A 136 -0.22 10.38 -1.57
CA PRO A 136 -0.41 11.17 -0.36
C PRO A 136 -0.70 10.25 0.83
N ALA A 137 -0.06 10.55 1.97
CA ALA A 137 -0.19 9.78 3.22
C ALA A 137 0.11 8.27 3.13
N ARG A 138 0.64 7.80 2.00
CA ARG A 138 1.05 6.40 1.79
C ARG A 138 2.56 6.34 1.59
N ALA A 139 3.13 5.22 2.02
CA ALA A 139 4.53 4.88 1.75
C ALA A 139 4.79 4.75 0.23
N ASN A 140 6.06 4.56 -0.12
CA ASN A 140 6.47 4.32 -1.49
C ASN A 140 5.79 3.06 -2.07
N ILE A 141 5.28 3.17 -3.30
CA ILE A 141 4.69 2.03 -4.01
C ILE A 141 5.77 1.02 -4.40
N SER A 142 5.45 -0.27 -4.26
CA SER A 142 6.31 -1.33 -4.76
C SER A 142 6.38 -1.31 -6.29
N LYS A 143 7.53 -1.67 -6.87
CA LYS A 143 7.65 -1.70 -8.34
C LYS A 143 6.67 -2.68 -8.99
N ASP A 144 6.25 -3.69 -8.25
CA ASP A 144 5.35 -4.71 -8.76
C ASP A 144 3.91 -4.18 -8.89
N GLU A 145 3.40 -3.50 -7.85
CA GLU A 145 2.10 -2.82 -7.89
C GLU A 145 2.09 -1.72 -8.97
N LEU A 146 3.20 -1.01 -9.14
CA LEU A 146 3.34 -0.02 -10.21
C LEU A 146 3.22 -0.65 -11.60
N ARG A 147 3.84 -1.82 -11.82
CA ARG A 147 3.73 -2.54 -13.09
C ARG A 147 2.29 -2.96 -13.36
N ASP A 148 1.57 -3.42 -12.35
CA ASP A 148 0.16 -3.81 -12.49
C ASP A 148 -0.72 -2.63 -12.89
N LYS A 149 -0.50 -1.46 -12.29
CA LYS A 149 -1.25 -0.26 -12.66
C LYS A 149 -0.91 0.25 -14.06
N LEU A 150 0.37 0.21 -14.45
CA LEU A 150 0.79 0.57 -15.82
C LEU A 150 0.27 -0.43 -16.86
N ALA A 151 0.24 -1.73 -16.52
CA ALA A 151 -0.32 -2.79 -17.35
C ALA A 151 -1.80 -2.52 -17.66
N LYS A 152 -2.59 -2.20 -16.62
CA LYS A 152 -4.01 -1.82 -16.78
C LYS A 152 -4.17 -0.54 -17.62
N MET A 153 -3.37 0.50 -17.35
CA MET A 153 -3.47 1.79 -18.03
C MET A 153 -3.16 1.70 -19.52
N TYR A 154 -2.13 0.95 -19.90
CA TYR A 154 -1.69 0.82 -21.30
C TYR A 154 -2.23 -0.41 -22.01
N LYS A 155 -2.99 -1.28 -21.30
CA LYS A 155 -3.52 -2.54 -21.81
C LYS A 155 -2.41 -3.45 -22.36
N VAL A 156 -1.39 -3.66 -21.54
CA VAL A 156 -0.21 -4.47 -21.87
C VAL A 156 0.11 -5.39 -20.70
N ASP A 157 0.71 -6.54 -20.98
CA ASP A 157 1.10 -7.50 -19.94
C ASP A 157 2.16 -6.93 -18.99
N LYS A 158 2.05 -7.32 -17.72
CA LYS A 158 2.98 -6.93 -16.64
C LYS A 158 4.43 -7.31 -16.95
N GLU A 159 4.64 -8.40 -17.68
CA GLU A 159 5.97 -8.99 -17.94
C GLU A 159 6.86 -8.13 -18.84
N VAL A 160 6.27 -7.39 -19.77
CA VAL A 160 7.02 -6.55 -20.72
C VAL A 160 7.29 -5.13 -20.19
N ILE A 161 6.83 -4.82 -18.96
CA ILE A 161 6.99 -3.52 -18.32
C ILE A 161 8.15 -3.53 -17.32
N PHE A 162 9.11 -2.63 -17.52
CA PHE A 162 10.28 -2.45 -16.66
C PHE A 162 10.29 -1.07 -16.01
N CYS A 163 10.21 -1.07 -14.68
CA CYS A 163 10.19 0.14 -13.85
C CYS A 163 11.53 0.30 -13.10
N PHE A 164 12.23 1.43 -13.28
CA PHE A 164 13.53 1.66 -12.64
C PHE A 164 13.81 3.12 -12.29
N GLY A 165 14.84 3.33 -11.45
CA GLY A 165 15.36 4.66 -11.15
C GLY A 165 14.43 5.54 -10.32
N PHE A 166 13.54 4.96 -9.51
CA PHE A 166 12.64 5.72 -8.65
C PHE A 166 13.39 6.46 -7.55
N ARG A 167 13.04 7.74 -7.37
CA ARG A 167 13.49 8.60 -6.29
C ARG A 167 12.27 9.29 -5.68
N THR A 168 12.15 9.24 -4.37
CA THR A 168 11.12 9.96 -3.61
C THR A 168 11.54 11.41 -3.45
N ALA A 169 10.61 12.35 -3.61
CA ALA A 169 10.84 13.75 -3.32
C ALA A 169 11.06 13.97 -1.81
N PHE A 170 11.85 14.98 -1.47
CA PHE A 170 11.99 15.42 -0.08
C PHE A 170 10.61 15.87 0.45
N GLY A 171 10.26 15.45 1.66
CA GLY A 171 8.90 15.63 2.22
C GLY A 171 7.90 14.52 1.85
N GLY A 172 8.29 13.55 1.02
CA GLY A 172 7.42 12.41 0.68
C GLY A 172 6.29 12.77 -0.29
N GLY A 173 5.25 11.93 -0.34
CA GLY A 173 4.03 12.20 -1.13
C GLY A 173 4.17 12.09 -2.66
N LYS A 174 5.39 12.23 -3.20
CA LYS A 174 5.68 12.11 -4.63
C LYS A 174 6.96 11.31 -4.89
N SER A 175 6.94 10.47 -5.91
CA SER A 175 8.13 9.76 -6.41
C SER A 175 8.24 9.90 -7.92
N THR A 176 9.45 10.01 -8.45
CA THR A 176 9.71 10.09 -9.89
C THR A 176 10.64 8.97 -10.32
N GLY A 177 10.34 8.32 -11.44
CA GLY A 177 11.16 7.27 -12.02
C GLY A 177 10.93 7.11 -13.52
N PHE A 178 11.41 5.99 -14.05
CA PHE A 178 11.30 5.66 -15.47
C PHE A 178 10.55 4.34 -15.65
N ALA A 179 9.76 4.26 -16.72
CA ALA A 179 9.16 3.02 -17.18
C ALA A 179 9.45 2.80 -18.66
N LEU A 180 9.69 1.54 -19.00
CA LEU A 180 9.84 1.05 -20.36
C LEU A 180 8.79 -0.04 -20.59
N ILE A 181 8.05 0.06 -21.69
CA ILE A 181 7.07 -0.94 -22.12
C ILE A 181 7.56 -1.48 -23.46
N TYR A 182 7.98 -2.74 -23.49
CA TYR A 182 8.40 -3.40 -24.73
C TYR A 182 7.20 -3.95 -25.49
N ASP A 183 7.32 -4.05 -26.81
CA ASP A 183 6.28 -4.67 -27.65
C ASP A 183 6.24 -6.19 -27.46
N ASN A 184 7.39 -6.82 -27.15
CA ASN A 184 7.49 -8.25 -26.86
C ASN A 184 8.59 -8.56 -25.82
N LEU A 185 8.51 -9.73 -25.19
CA LEU A 185 9.45 -10.16 -24.15
C LEU A 185 10.86 -10.45 -24.71
N GLU A 186 10.96 -10.87 -25.97
CA GLU A 186 12.24 -11.15 -26.63
C GLU A 186 13.08 -9.88 -26.82
N SER A 187 12.44 -8.79 -27.26
CA SER A 187 13.07 -7.47 -27.37
C SER A 187 13.49 -6.97 -26.00
N ALA A 188 12.69 -7.19 -24.97
CA ALA A 188 13.07 -6.87 -23.59
C ALA A 188 14.36 -7.61 -23.18
N LYS A 189 14.45 -8.92 -23.41
CA LYS A 189 15.65 -9.72 -23.09
C LYS A 189 16.88 -9.31 -23.92
N LYS A 190 16.67 -8.84 -25.14
CA LYS A 190 17.75 -8.37 -26.04
C LYS A 190 18.31 -7.02 -25.63
N PHE A 191 17.44 -6.05 -25.32
CA PHE A 191 17.84 -4.66 -25.13
C PHE A 191 18.02 -4.23 -23.66
N GLU A 192 17.38 -4.89 -22.69
CA GLU A 192 17.57 -4.54 -21.28
C GLU A 192 18.96 -4.93 -20.78
N PRO A 193 19.60 -4.08 -19.94
CA PRO A 193 20.79 -4.46 -19.23
C PRO A 193 20.53 -5.69 -18.33
N LYS A 194 21.47 -6.64 -18.35
CA LYS A 194 21.36 -7.92 -17.64
C LYS A 194 21.00 -7.79 -16.15
N TYR A 195 21.46 -6.74 -15.47
CA TYR A 195 21.15 -6.54 -14.04
C TYR A 195 19.67 -6.26 -13.77
N ARG A 196 18.93 -5.69 -14.73
CA ARG A 196 17.48 -5.48 -14.60
C ARG A 196 16.71 -6.75 -14.88
N LEU A 197 17.16 -7.54 -15.87
CA LEU A 197 16.60 -8.86 -16.14
C LEU A 197 16.69 -9.78 -14.92
N VAL A 198 17.82 -9.77 -14.20
CA VAL A 198 17.99 -10.51 -12.94
C VAL A 198 17.02 -10.03 -11.87
N ARG A 199 16.86 -8.71 -11.70
CA ARG A 199 15.91 -8.15 -10.72
C ARG A 199 14.44 -8.48 -11.04
N HIS A 200 14.13 -8.71 -12.31
CA HIS A 200 12.83 -9.16 -12.78
C HIS A 200 12.66 -10.69 -12.77
N GLY A 201 13.69 -11.45 -12.40
CA GLY A 201 13.64 -12.92 -12.39
C GLY A 201 13.72 -13.59 -13.77
N LEU A 202 13.99 -12.84 -14.85
CA LEU A 202 14.02 -13.36 -16.22
C LEU A 202 15.37 -13.98 -16.62
N MET A 203 16.41 -13.78 -15.81
CA MET A 203 17.76 -14.27 -16.08
C MET A 203 18.49 -14.50 -14.77
N GLU A 204 19.16 -15.64 -14.62
CA GLU A 204 20.10 -15.88 -13.54
C GLU A 204 21.54 -15.68 -14.04
N ILE A 205 22.37 -14.95 -13.30
CA ILE A 205 23.77 -14.73 -13.66
C ILE A 205 24.67 -15.43 -12.64
N LYS A 206 25.16 -16.61 -12.99
CA LYS A 206 26.23 -17.29 -12.24
C LYS A 206 27.59 -16.78 -12.72
N LYS A 207 28.12 -15.72 -12.09
CA LYS A 207 29.46 -15.19 -12.38
C LYS A 207 30.41 -15.46 -11.22
N ALA A 208 31.53 -16.14 -11.53
CA ALA A 208 32.66 -16.25 -10.61
C ALA A 208 33.24 -14.87 -10.27
N SER A 209 33.85 -14.77 -9.07
CA SER A 209 34.43 -13.53 -8.56
C SER A 209 35.43 -12.92 -9.56
N ARG A 210 35.47 -11.58 -9.62
CA ARG A 210 36.41 -10.85 -10.48
C ARG A 210 37.86 -11.24 -10.18
N LYS A 211 38.18 -11.53 -8.92
CA LYS A 211 39.52 -11.98 -8.49
C LYS A 211 39.87 -13.33 -9.09
N GLN A 212 39.02 -14.34 -8.90
CA GLN A 212 39.19 -15.68 -9.44
C GLN A 212 39.35 -15.68 -10.97
N ARG A 213 38.57 -14.85 -11.68
CA ARG A 213 38.69 -14.69 -13.14
C ARG A 213 40.04 -14.11 -13.56
N LYS A 214 40.55 -13.11 -12.83
CA LYS A 214 41.86 -12.50 -13.10
C LYS A 214 43.00 -13.48 -12.80
N GLU A 215 42.92 -14.20 -11.68
CA GLU A 215 43.91 -15.21 -11.30
C GLU A 215 43.94 -16.39 -12.29
N ARG A 216 42.78 -16.91 -12.70
CA ARG A 216 42.66 -17.91 -13.78
C ARG A 216 43.29 -17.41 -15.07
N LYS A 217 43.00 -16.16 -15.48
CA LYS A 217 43.61 -15.55 -16.67
C LYS A 217 45.13 -15.48 -16.56
N ASN A 218 45.67 -15.06 -15.42
CA ASN A 218 47.11 -14.93 -15.22
C ASN A 218 47.81 -16.30 -15.17
N ARG A 219 47.19 -17.33 -14.57
CA ARG A 219 47.69 -18.73 -14.63
C ARG A 219 47.70 -19.25 -16.07
N GLY A 220 46.62 -19.02 -16.83
CA GLY A 220 46.51 -19.44 -18.23
C GLY A 220 47.51 -18.77 -19.17
N LYS A 221 47.97 -17.54 -18.87
CA LYS A 221 49.03 -16.87 -19.65
C LYS A 221 50.40 -17.55 -19.55
N LYS A 222 50.68 -18.28 -18.46
CA LYS A 222 51.96 -18.97 -18.23
C LYS A 222 52.08 -20.30 -19.00
N LEU A 223 50.97 -20.85 -19.51
CA LEU A 223 50.91 -22.14 -20.18
C LEU A 223 50.66 -21.96 -21.69
N ARG A 224 51.05 -22.94 -22.51
CA ARG A 224 50.82 -22.97 -23.97
C ARG A 224 50.05 -24.22 -24.41
N GLY A 225 49.35 -24.12 -25.55
CA GLY A 225 48.59 -25.23 -26.13
C GLY A 225 47.56 -25.84 -25.18
N THR A 226 47.41 -27.16 -25.25
CA THR A 226 46.47 -27.93 -24.42
C THR A 226 46.74 -27.82 -22.91
N LYS A 227 47.96 -27.45 -22.51
CA LYS A 227 48.29 -27.24 -21.08
C LYS A 227 47.50 -26.10 -20.44
N LYS A 228 46.95 -25.14 -21.22
CA LYS A 228 46.08 -24.07 -20.68
C LYS A 228 44.81 -24.60 -20.03
N ALA A 229 44.29 -25.75 -20.49
CA ALA A 229 43.10 -26.36 -19.91
C ALA A 229 43.31 -26.77 -18.44
N LYS A 230 44.55 -27.12 -18.05
CA LYS A 230 44.92 -27.46 -16.67
C LYS A 230 44.96 -26.26 -15.71
N ALA A 231 44.89 -25.03 -16.23
CA ALA A 231 44.84 -23.79 -15.44
C ALA A 231 43.43 -23.21 -15.28
N ALA A 232 42.41 -23.88 -15.83
CA ALA A 232 41.00 -23.53 -15.66
C ALA A 232 40.55 -23.70 -14.21
#